data_AF-A0A2E9U533-F1
#
_entry.id   AF-A0A2E9U533-F1
#
_cell.length_a   1.000
_cell.length_b   1.000
_cell.length_c   1.000
_cell.angle_alpha   90.00
_cell.angle_beta   90.00
_cell.angle_gamma   90.00
#
_symmetry.space_group_name_H-M   'P 1'
#
loop_
_entity.id
_entity.type
_entity.pdbx_description
1 polymer ?
#
loop_
_entity_poly.entity_id
_entity_poly.type
_entity_poly.pdbx_seq_one_letter_code
_entity_poly.pdbx_strand_id
1 'polypeptide(L)'
;MNKKGIELSVNFLVTIIIALVIFGFGVKFVYNLASGASEMESLTTDDLDERIGDLLCESADKVCIGVNRKVIPRGEFDVFGIKVINVIETAKFRVVIEPRARIDKQGKIIDAIND
;
A
#
# COMPACT_ATOMS: atom_id res chain seq x y z
N MET A 1 32.50 -29.79 -53.03
CA MET A 1 31.43 -29.63 -52.02
C MET A 1 32.02 -29.06 -50.75
N ASN A 2 31.75 -27.78 -50.48
CA ASN A 2 32.40 -26.99 -49.44
C ASN A 2 31.74 -27.23 -48.07
N LYS A 3 31.98 -28.40 -47.46
CA LYS A 3 31.33 -28.81 -46.19
C LYS A 3 31.78 -27.98 -44.97
N LYS A 4 32.99 -27.42 -44.99
CA LYS A 4 33.57 -26.64 -43.88
C LYS A 4 32.87 -25.30 -43.62
N GLY A 5 32.31 -24.66 -44.65
CA GLY A 5 31.63 -23.36 -44.49
C GLY A 5 30.24 -23.44 -43.85
N ILE A 6 29.55 -24.56 -44.06
CA ILE A 6 28.21 -24.81 -43.51
C ILE A 6 28.30 -25.16 -42.02
N GLU A 7 29.31 -25.90 -41.61
CA GLU A 7 29.49 -26.33 -40.21
C GLU A 7 29.79 -25.14 -39.27
N LEU A 8 30.60 -24.19 -39.73
CA LEU A 8 30.94 -22.99 -38.96
C LEU A 8 29.72 -22.07 -38.74
N SER A 9 28.87 -21.94 -39.76
CA SER A 9 27.68 -21.08 -39.73
C SER A 9 26.55 -21.68 -38.91
N VAL A 10 26.41 -23.01 -38.89
CA VAL A 10 25.42 -23.70 -38.04
C VAL A 10 25.75 -23.56 -36.56
N ASN A 11 27.02 -23.75 -36.14
CA ASN A 11 27.40 -23.56 -34.73
C ASN A 11 27.19 -22.11 -34.25
N PHE A 12 27.47 -21.13 -35.11
CA PHE A 12 27.22 -19.74 -34.79
C PHE A 12 25.72 -19.44 -34.63
N LEU A 13 24.89 -19.97 -35.54
CA LEU A 13 23.44 -19.81 -35.48
C LEU A 13 22.84 -20.43 -34.20
N VAL A 14 23.27 -21.64 -33.83
CA VAL A 14 22.82 -22.33 -32.61
C VAL A 14 23.18 -21.50 -31.37
N THR A 15 24.38 -20.93 -31.33
CA THR A 15 24.83 -20.09 -30.21
C THR A 15 23.95 -18.83 -30.07
N ILE A 16 23.60 -18.19 -31.19
CA ILE A 16 22.70 -17.03 -31.19
C ILE A 16 21.32 -17.40 -30.66
N ILE A 17 20.76 -18.52 -31.10
CA ILE A 17 19.42 -18.97 -30.65
C ILE A 17 19.44 -19.23 -29.13
N ILE A 18 20.46 -19.91 -28.62
CA ILE A 18 20.60 -20.16 -27.18
C ILE A 18 20.72 -18.85 -26.40
N ALA A 19 21.53 -17.89 -26.88
CA ALA A 19 21.69 -16.58 -26.25
C ALA A 19 20.36 -15.80 -26.18
N LEU A 20 19.57 -15.81 -27.26
CA LEU A 20 18.27 -15.15 -27.30
C LEU A 20 17.26 -15.78 -26.32
N VAL A 21 17.26 -17.11 -26.21
CA VAL A 21 16.38 -17.83 -25.28
C VAL A 21 16.74 -17.51 -23.83
N ILE A 22 18.04 -17.56 -23.49
CA ILE A 22 18.51 -17.24 -22.14
C ILE A 22 18.20 -15.77 -21.80
N PHE A 23 18.43 -14.86 -22.75
CA PHE A 23 18.12 -13.44 -22.57
C PHE A 23 16.62 -13.21 -22.34
N GLY A 24 15.76 -13.86 -23.13
CA GLY A 24 14.30 -13.79 -22.96
C GLY A 24 13.84 -14.30 -21.61
N PHE A 25 14.40 -15.41 -21.12
CA PHE A 25 14.11 -15.91 -19.77
C PHE A 25 14.62 -14.97 -18.68
N GLY A 26 15.81 -14.40 -18.83
CA GLY A 26 16.37 -13.43 -17.90
C GLY A 26 15.49 -12.19 -17.74
N VAL A 27 15.03 -11.64 -18.86
CA VAL A 27 14.10 -10.49 -18.85
C VAL A 27 12.80 -10.85 -18.14
N LYS A 28 12.17 -11.97 -18.49
CA LYS A 28 10.93 -12.43 -17.83
C LYS A 28 11.12 -12.63 -16.33
N PHE A 29 12.25 -13.20 -15.92
CA PHE A 29 12.58 -13.42 -14.51
C PHE A 29 12.70 -12.10 -13.74
N VAL A 30 13.40 -11.11 -14.30
CA VAL A 30 13.53 -9.78 -13.68
C VAL A 30 12.17 -9.08 -13.57
N TYR A 31 11.33 -9.15 -14.62
CA TYR A 31 9.98 -8.58 -14.57
C TYR A 31 9.12 -9.21 -13.47
N ASN A 32 9.15 -10.53 -13.35
CA ASN A 32 8.39 -11.25 -12.32
C ASN A 32 8.90 -10.93 -10.90
N LEU A 33 10.21 -10.75 -10.74
CA LEU A 33 10.80 -10.37 -9.45
C LEU A 33 10.41 -8.94 -9.07
N ALA A 34 10.49 -8.01 -10.03
CA ALA A 34 10.12 -6.61 -9.83
C ALA A 34 8.62 -6.45 -9.52
N SER A 35 7.75 -7.20 -10.19
CA SER A 35 6.31 -7.15 -9.92
C SER A 35 5.95 -7.69 -8.54
N GLY A 36 6.60 -8.78 -8.10
CA GLY A 36 6.39 -9.32 -6.75
C GLY A 36 6.85 -8.34 -5.66
N ALA A 37 7.94 -7.60 -5.89
CA ALA A 37 8.41 -6.58 -4.96
C ALA A 37 7.43 -5.40 -4.82
N SER A 38 6.84 -4.92 -5.93
CA SER A 38 5.84 -3.84 -5.86
C SER A 38 4.55 -4.26 -5.16
N GLU A 39 4.14 -5.52 -5.33
CA GLU A 39 2.94 -6.06 -4.68
C GLU A 39 3.19 -6.23 -3.17
N MET A 40 4.39 -6.66 -2.77
CA MET A 40 4.79 -6.71 -1.36
C MET A 40 4.94 -5.34 -0.70
N GLU A 41 5.40 -4.30 -1.42
CA GLU A 41 5.47 -2.94 -0.89
C GLU A 41 4.08 -2.38 -0.58
N SER A 42 3.10 -2.63 -1.46
CA SER A 42 1.70 -2.22 -1.23
C SER A 42 1.06 -2.94 -0.04
N LEU A 43 1.23 -4.26 0.07
CA LEU A 43 0.70 -5.04 1.20
C LEU A 43 1.39 -4.68 2.53
N THR A 44 2.69 -4.42 2.50
CA THR A 44 3.44 -4.09 3.72
C THR A 44 3.04 -2.72 4.27
N THR A 45 2.74 -1.74 3.42
CA THR A 45 2.36 -0.39 3.86
C THR A 45 0.96 -0.36 4.47
N ASP A 46 -0.01 -1.01 3.83
CA ASP A 46 -1.39 -1.05 4.32
C ASP A 46 -1.50 -1.87 5.63
N ASP A 47 -0.83 -3.03 5.72
CA ASP A 47 -0.80 -3.86 6.92
C ASP A 47 0.00 -3.20 8.07
N LEU A 48 1.02 -2.40 7.76
CA LEU A 48 1.77 -1.63 8.77
C LEU A 48 0.93 -0.48 9.32
N ASP A 49 0.24 0.26 8.46
CA ASP A 49 -0.61 1.38 8.91
C ASP A 49 -1.77 0.90 9.79
N GLU A 50 -2.35 -0.27 9.49
CA GLU A 50 -3.37 -0.90 10.34
C GLU A 50 -2.80 -1.31 11.71
N ARG A 51 -1.60 -1.92 11.73
CA ARG A 51 -0.94 -2.35 12.98
C ARG A 51 -0.43 -1.17 13.82
N ILE A 52 0.06 -0.10 13.19
CA ILE A 52 0.52 1.11 13.88
C ILE A 52 -0.66 1.82 14.55
N GLY A 53 -1.83 1.87 13.91
CA GLY A 53 -3.05 2.42 14.52
C GLY A 53 -3.43 1.74 15.84
N ASP A 54 -3.26 0.41 15.92
CA ASP A 54 -3.52 -0.36 17.14
C ASP A 54 -2.43 -0.23 18.21
N LEU A 55 -1.16 -0.08 17.80
CA LEU A 55 -0.02 0.13 18.69
C LEU A 55 0.01 1.53 19.33
N LEU A 56 -0.59 2.54 18.71
CA LEU A 56 -0.65 3.90 19.25
C LEU A 56 -1.56 4.03 20.49
N CYS A 57 -2.42 3.04 20.74
CA CYS A 57 -3.32 3.00 21.89
C CYS A 57 -2.78 2.11 23.02
N GLU A 58 -1.58 2.39 23.50
CA GLU A 58 -1.01 1.76 24.70
C GLU A 58 -1.76 2.19 25.97
N SER A 59 -2.76 1.38 26.33
CA SER A 59 -3.35 1.04 27.65
C SER A 59 -3.60 2.10 28.76
N ALA A 60 -3.10 3.33 28.68
CA ALA A 60 -3.26 4.34 29.73
C ALA A 60 -4.47 5.26 29.50
N ASP A 61 -4.86 5.50 28.25
CA ASP A 61 -5.94 6.43 27.93
C ASP A 61 -7.32 5.77 27.95
N LYS A 62 -8.26 6.40 28.66
CA LYS A 62 -9.65 5.94 28.76
C LYS A 62 -10.39 5.95 27.43
N VAL A 63 -9.97 6.81 26.49
CA VAL A 63 -10.45 6.87 25.12
C VAL A 63 -9.25 7.09 24.21
N CYS A 64 -9.12 6.28 23.17
CA CYS A 64 -8.06 6.40 22.19
C CYS A 64 -8.61 6.33 20.77
N ILE A 65 -8.02 7.14 19.88
CA ILE A 65 -8.30 7.16 18.45
C ILE A 65 -6.98 6.83 17.76
N GLY A 66 -6.84 5.59 17.28
CA GLY A 66 -5.58 5.10 16.71
C GLY A 66 -5.17 5.81 15.43
N VAL A 67 -6.13 6.26 14.63
CA VAL A 67 -5.90 7.00 13.38
C VAL A 67 -6.69 8.30 13.43
N ASN A 68 -5.99 9.44 13.42
CA ASN A 68 -6.62 10.77 13.50
C ASN A 68 -6.83 11.44 12.13
N ARG A 69 -6.35 10.82 11.05
CA ARG A 69 -6.46 11.35 9.68
C ARG A 69 -6.54 10.20 8.68
N LYS A 70 -7.47 10.29 7.73
CA LYS A 70 -7.59 9.40 6.57
C LYS A 70 -7.85 10.21 5.30
N VAL A 71 -7.34 9.73 4.17
CA VAL A 71 -7.61 10.29 2.84
C VAL A 71 -8.64 9.38 2.18
N ILE A 72 -9.87 9.86 2.03
CA ILE A 72 -10.97 9.07 1.47
C ILE A 72 -11.21 9.54 0.02
N PRO A 73 -11.08 8.64 -0.98
CA PRO A 73 -11.42 8.96 -2.35
C PRO A 73 -12.89 9.36 -2.51
N ARG A 74 -13.18 10.17 -3.53
CA ARG A 74 -14.54 10.65 -3.74
C ARG A 74 -15.47 9.48 -4.09
N GLY A 75 -16.52 9.31 -3.29
CA GLY A 75 -17.53 8.27 -3.47
C GLY A 75 -17.25 6.99 -2.68
N GLU A 76 -16.13 6.94 -1.95
CA GLU A 76 -15.80 5.84 -1.05
C GLU A 76 -16.15 6.18 0.40
N PHE A 77 -16.23 5.14 1.22
CA PHE A 77 -16.43 5.23 2.66
C PHE A 77 -15.26 4.60 3.37
N ASP A 78 -14.95 5.14 4.55
CA ASP A 78 -13.91 4.61 5.42
C ASP A 78 -14.37 4.70 6.88
N VAL A 79 -13.70 3.96 7.75
CA VAL A 79 -14.05 3.78 9.16
C VAL A 79 -12.95 4.33 10.05
N PHE A 80 -13.35 5.11 11.06
CA PHE A 80 -12.49 5.49 12.17
C PHE A 80 -12.81 4.63 13.39
N GLY A 81 -11.81 3.90 13.88
CA GLY A 81 -11.93 3.13 15.12
C GLY A 81 -11.74 4.03 16.35
N ILE A 82 -12.63 3.89 17.34
CA ILE A 82 -12.50 4.53 18.65
C ILE A 82 -12.46 3.43 19.70
N LYS A 83 -11.37 3.39 20.48
CA LYS A 83 -11.21 2.49 21.61
C LYS A 83 -11.65 3.20 22.88
N VAL A 84 -12.64 2.67 23.58
CA VAL A 84 -13.09 3.18 24.87
C VAL A 84 -12.81 2.14 25.94
N ILE A 85 -11.95 2.48 26.90
CA ILE A 85 -11.65 1.63 28.05
C ILE A 85 -12.62 1.99 29.17
N ASN A 86 -13.54 1.07 29.45
CA ASN A 86 -14.49 1.24 30.53
C ASN A 86 -13.86 0.83 31.87
N VAL A 87 -13.71 1.80 32.78
CA VAL A 87 -13.11 1.60 34.10
C VAL A 87 -14.14 1.37 35.22
N ILE A 88 -15.44 1.35 34.90
CA ILE A 88 -16.55 1.11 35.85
C ILE A 88 -17.64 0.21 35.24
N GLU A 89 -18.34 -0.61 36.03
CA GLU A 89 -19.28 -1.62 35.51
C GLU A 89 -20.42 -1.05 34.62
N THR A 90 -20.82 0.20 34.83
CA THR A 90 -21.92 0.84 34.08
C THR A 90 -21.51 2.23 33.58
N ALA A 91 -20.73 2.30 32.51
CA ALA A 91 -20.51 3.56 31.78
C ALA A 91 -21.35 3.58 30.49
N LYS A 92 -22.14 4.64 30.32
CA LYS A 92 -22.78 4.98 29.03
C LYS A 92 -21.97 6.09 28.40
N PHE A 93 -21.50 5.90 27.18
CA PHE A 93 -20.81 6.93 26.40
C PHE A 93 -21.66 7.34 25.20
N ARG A 94 -21.50 8.60 24.79
CA ARG A 94 -22.08 9.15 23.57
C ARG A 94 -20.95 9.71 22.72
N VAL A 95 -20.85 9.24 21.49
CA VAL A 95 -19.95 9.80 20.49
C VAL A 95 -20.74 10.80 19.67
N VAL A 96 -20.24 12.02 19.56
CA VAL A 96 -20.83 13.09 18.75
C VAL A 96 -19.81 13.45 17.68
N ILE A 97 -20.26 13.51 16.42
CA ILE A 97 -19.42 13.85 15.27
C ILE A 97 -19.92 15.18 14.73
N GLU A 98 -19.11 16.22 14.90
CA GLU A 98 -19.42 17.58 14.46
C GLU A 98 -18.36 18.04 13.43
N PRO A 99 -18.78 18.43 12.21
CA PRO A 99 -17.86 18.96 11.23
C PRO A 99 -17.42 20.36 11.64
N ARG A 100 -16.13 20.56 11.97
CA ARG A 100 -15.62 21.88 12.38
C ARG A 100 -15.36 22.85 11.23
N ALA A 101 -14.75 22.37 10.15
CA ALA A 101 -14.34 23.23 9.05
C ALA A 101 -14.14 22.42 7.77
N ARG A 102 -14.37 23.08 6.63
CA ARG A 102 -13.89 22.61 5.34
C ARG A 102 -12.64 23.38 4.98
N ILE A 103 -11.58 22.67 4.65
CA ILE A 103 -10.27 23.25 4.37
C ILE A 103 -9.88 22.87 2.94
N ASP A 104 -9.34 23.83 2.18
CA ASP A 104 -8.82 23.56 0.84
C ASP A 104 -7.43 22.89 0.88
N LYS A 105 -6.91 22.56 -0.32
CA LYS A 105 -5.59 21.93 -0.46
C LYS A 105 -4.43 22.78 0.06
N GLN A 106 -4.65 24.08 0.29
CA GLN A 106 -3.65 25.06 0.75
C GLN A 106 -3.79 25.36 2.25
N GLY A 107 -4.71 24.67 2.95
CA GLY A 107 -4.92 24.86 4.38
C GLY A 107 -5.85 26.04 4.71
N LYS A 108 -6.50 26.66 3.70
CA LYS A 108 -7.42 27.77 3.90
C LYS A 108 -8.82 27.26 4.19
N ILE A 109 -9.45 27.80 5.23
CA ILE A 109 -10.84 27.49 5.58
C ILE A 109 -11.75 28.03 4.46
N ILE A 110 -12.52 27.13 3.85
CA ILE A 110 -13.50 27.42 2.81
C ILE A 110 -14.80 27.86 3.47
N ASP A 111 -15.25 27.09 4.48
CA ASP A 111 -16.43 27.39 5.29
C ASP A 111 -16.14 27.02 6.76
N ALA A 112 -16.29 27.99 7.67
CA ALA A 112 -16.42 27.71 9.10
C ALA A 112 -17.87 27.29 9.34
N ILE A 113 -18.08 26.03 9.67
CA ILE A 113 -19.42 25.53 10.00
C ILE A 113 -19.63 25.90 11.47
N ASN A 114 -20.17 27.10 11.69
CA ASN A 114 -20.65 27.52 13.01
C ASN A 114 -22.08 27.01 13.17
N ASP A 115 -22.30 26.18 14.19
CA ASP A 115 -23.65 25.85 14.67
C ASP A 115 -24.38 27.09 15.23
#